data_AF-A0A7Y6Y031-F1
#
_entry.id   AF-A0A7Y6Y031-F1
#
_cell.length_a   1.000
_cell.length_b   1.000
_cell.length_c   1.000
_cell.angle_alpha   90.00
_cell.angle_beta   90.00
_cell.angle_gamma   90.00
#
_symmetry.space_group_name_H-M   'P 1'
#
loop_
_entity.id
_entity.type
_entity.pdbx_description
1 polymer ?
#
loop_
_entity_poly.entity_id
_entity_poly.type
_entity_poly.pdbx_seq_one_letter_code
_entity_poly.pdbx_strand_id
1 'polypeptide(L)'
;MTKDDSQKKREQAKPTGGIMRNSASMRRLIIGTLAAGGAFQLNGWQAQAHGNRSSHDVAMLRSDLFMPQDYVAFRQQLTAPQAPETVALMRLYRERATLDTRATDEKSMAIKQDTRAFEDSLRMRDTSRQAMLLVKAGNTDAAVAVIEGEGNPEKIVYEYLWTITDIAYMNQQGNDLTNENEKELIAISKAAMAFNKRILDQMEKAENTVLDEGLLVRVGEIYHNIASYMIPDIGDMSKQAEKVGYRAAKMGLKTRRMIKADQSKEIMIAKWTLARYEGMRGKTDRARDLFTQSIKEAEAMGDMPGVAWGRFGIAELDARSRGGEMKANMVADIREMDMGDSNDPRTELLKLAIDRLQ
;
A
#
# COMPACT_ATOMS: atom_id res chain seq x y z
N MET A 1 -6.83 -77.55 3.18
CA MET A 1 -5.51 -77.28 2.55
C MET A 1 -5.77 -76.87 1.10
N THR A 2 -6.13 -75.61 0.83
CA THR A 2 -5.29 -74.40 0.62
C THR A 2 -4.68 -74.29 -0.78
N LYS A 3 -5.23 -73.38 -1.59
CA LYS A 3 -4.62 -72.18 -2.24
C LYS A 3 -5.60 -71.66 -3.31
N ASP A 4 -6.17 -70.46 -3.12
CA ASP A 4 -5.71 -69.15 -3.68
C ASP A 4 -5.84 -69.12 -5.21
N ASP A 5 -6.37 -68.12 -5.90
CA ASP A 5 -6.71 -66.74 -5.55
C ASP A 5 -7.56 -66.19 -6.72
N SER A 6 -8.71 -65.58 -6.46
CA SER A 6 -9.23 -64.44 -7.26
C SER A 6 -10.61 -63.95 -6.78
N GLN A 7 -10.53 -63.06 -5.79
CA GLN A 7 -11.26 -61.79 -5.75
C GLN A 7 -12.79 -61.79 -5.64
N LYS A 8 -13.27 -61.71 -4.39
CA LYS A 8 -14.47 -60.91 -4.02
C LYS A 8 -14.39 -60.43 -2.55
N LYS A 9 -14.02 -59.16 -2.33
CA LYS A 9 -14.73 -58.12 -1.54
C LYS A 9 -13.78 -57.09 -0.87
N ARG A 10 -14.06 -55.82 -1.21
CA ARG A 10 -14.04 -54.62 -0.36
C ARG A 10 -12.73 -54.24 0.34
N GLU A 11 -12.08 -53.23 -0.23
CA GLU A 11 -11.62 -52.08 0.56
C GLU A 11 -11.94 -50.79 -0.18
N GLN A 12 -12.44 -49.82 0.58
CA GLN A 12 -12.77 -48.47 0.17
C GLN A 12 -11.46 -47.71 -0.08
N ALA A 13 -11.26 -47.21 -1.30
CA ALA A 13 -10.29 -46.16 -1.58
C ALA A 13 -11.03 -44.94 -2.14
N LYS A 14 -11.06 -43.84 -1.37
CA LYS A 14 -11.22 -42.50 -1.91
C LYS A 14 -9.99 -42.18 -2.77
N PRO A 15 -10.16 -41.43 -3.86
CA PRO A 15 -9.55 -40.11 -3.87
C PRO A 15 -10.56 -39.02 -4.23
N THR A 16 -10.59 -38.04 -3.33
CA THR A 16 -10.95 -36.63 -3.55
C THR A 16 -10.27 -36.03 -4.77
N GLY A 17 -10.96 -35.13 -5.48
CA GLY A 17 -10.28 -34.16 -6.35
C GLY A 17 -10.89 -33.90 -7.73
N GLY A 18 -12.21 -33.70 -7.83
CA GLY A 18 -12.80 -33.07 -9.01
C GLY A 18 -12.81 -31.55 -8.84
N ILE A 19 -11.71 -30.87 -9.20
CA ILE A 19 -11.67 -29.41 -9.29
C ILE A 19 -12.64 -28.98 -10.40
N MET A 20 -13.79 -28.41 -10.01
CA MET A 20 -14.75 -27.81 -10.92
C MET A 20 -14.11 -26.62 -11.64
N ARG A 21 -13.88 -26.79 -12.94
CA ARG A 21 -13.65 -25.70 -13.90
C ARG A 21 -14.94 -24.90 -14.08
N ASN A 22 -15.00 -23.70 -13.50
CA ASN A 22 -15.71 -22.55 -14.10
C ASN A 22 -15.29 -21.23 -13.43
N SER A 23 -14.28 -20.59 -14.01
CA SER A 23 -13.62 -19.38 -13.52
C SER A 23 -14.51 -18.12 -13.57
N ALA A 24 -15.54 -18.09 -14.42
CA ALA A 24 -16.42 -16.92 -14.57
C ALA A 24 -17.38 -16.76 -13.38
N SER A 25 -17.93 -17.87 -12.88
CA SER A 25 -18.86 -17.89 -11.74
C SER A 25 -18.15 -17.61 -10.43
N MET A 26 -16.93 -18.13 -10.28
CA MET A 26 -16.07 -17.84 -9.12
C MET A 26 -15.56 -16.40 -9.13
N ARG A 27 -15.23 -15.81 -10.30
CA ARG A 27 -14.89 -14.38 -10.41
C ARG A 27 -16.05 -13.45 -10.07
N ARG A 28 -17.28 -13.76 -10.50
CA ARG A 28 -18.47 -12.98 -10.12
C ARG A 28 -18.83 -13.12 -8.65
N LEU A 29 -18.65 -14.31 -8.07
CA LEU A 29 -18.84 -14.55 -6.64
C LEU A 29 -17.79 -13.80 -5.81
N ILE A 30 -16.52 -13.81 -6.23
CA ILE A 30 -15.42 -13.07 -5.58
C ILE A 30 -15.68 -11.56 -5.67
N ILE A 31 -16.01 -11.02 -6.84
CA ILE A 31 -16.33 -9.58 -7.00
C ILE A 31 -17.58 -9.18 -6.19
N GLY A 32 -18.62 -10.03 -6.16
CA GLY A 32 -19.84 -9.80 -5.38
C GLY A 32 -19.62 -9.89 -3.87
N THR A 33 -18.69 -10.74 -3.41
CA THR A 33 -18.31 -10.86 -2.00
C THR A 33 -17.33 -9.75 -1.57
N LEU A 34 -16.49 -9.26 -2.49
CA LEU A 34 -15.56 -8.14 -2.31
C LEU A 34 -16.25 -6.76 -2.26
N ALA A 35 -17.44 -6.63 -2.87
CA ALA A 35 -18.25 -5.40 -2.80
C ALA A 35 -19.18 -5.35 -1.58
N ALA A 36 -19.56 -6.52 -1.02
CA ALA A 36 -20.54 -6.62 0.06
C ALA A 36 -19.93 -6.91 1.45
N GLY A 37 -18.73 -7.51 1.52
CA GLY A 37 -18.00 -7.71 2.77
C GLY A 37 -16.82 -6.75 2.84
N GLY A 38 -16.65 -6.05 3.97
CA GLY A 38 -15.41 -5.34 4.33
C GLY A 38 -14.20 -6.28 4.50
N ALA A 39 -13.93 -7.10 3.49
CA ALA A 39 -12.99 -8.21 3.44
C ALA A 39 -11.69 -7.84 2.72
N PHE A 40 -11.26 -6.59 2.86
CA PHE A 40 -9.84 -6.28 2.84
C PHE A 40 -9.38 -6.29 4.30
N GLN A 41 -9.02 -7.45 4.86
CA GLN A 41 -8.40 -7.55 6.20
C GLN A 41 -6.86 -7.55 6.15
N LEU A 42 -6.31 -7.17 5.00
CA LEU A 42 -5.15 -6.30 4.88
C LEU A 42 -5.58 -5.23 3.87
N ASN A 43 -5.82 -3.99 4.30
CA ASN A 43 -6.32 -2.95 3.41
C ASN A 43 -5.29 -2.75 2.29
N GLY A 44 -5.57 -3.19 1.06
CA GLY A 44 -4.63 -3.10 -0.09
C GLY A 44 -4.07 -1.69 -0.35
N TRP A 45 -4.67 -0.69 0.27
CA TRP A 45 -4.26 0.70 0.35
C TRP A 45 -3.01 0.97 1.20
N GLN A 46 -2.80 0.23 2.29
CA GLN A 46 -1.57 0.29 3.10
C GLN A 46 -0.38 -0.34 2.36
N ALA A 47 -0.63 -1.37 1.54
CA ALA A 47 0.38 -1.95 0.65
C ALA A 47 0.81 -0.97 -0.46
N GLN A 48 -0.07 -0.06 -0.89
CA GLN A 48 0.22 1.00 -1.87
C GLN A 48 1.03 2.16 -1.28
N ALA A 49 0.83 2.50 0.00
CA ALA A 49 1.65 3.50 0.70
C ALA A 49 3.06 3.00 1.02
N HIS A 50 3.21 1.70 1.21
CA HIS A 50 4.50 1.02 1.29
C HIS A 50 5.08 0.66 -0.08
N GLY A 51 4.51 1.21 -1.17
CA GLY A 51 4.95 1.11 -2.57
C GLY A 51 6.33 1.70 -2.88
N ASN A 52 7.17 1.91 -1.87
CA ASN A 52 8.42 2.64 -1.96
C ASN A 52 9.65 1.74 -2.14
N ARG A 53 9.45 0.49 -2.57
CA ARG A 53 10.53 -0.30 -3.18
C ARG A 53 10.09 -1.62 -3.77
N SER A 54 9.00 -2.20 -3.27
CA SER A 54 8.84 -3.65 -3.46
C SER A 54 7.47 -4.29 -3.21
N SER A 55 6.40 -3.57 -2.82
CA SER A 55 5.02 -4.12 -2.85
C SER A 55 4.49 -4.14 -4.28
N HIS A 56 5.11 -3.34 -5.13
CA HIS A 56 4.87 -3.23 -6.55
C HIS A 56 5.49 -4.40 -7.33
N ASP A 57 6.75 -4.76 -7.06
CA ASP A 57 7.36 -5.99 -7.62
C ASP A 57 6.68 -7.26 -7.12
N VAL A 58 5.98 -7.20 -5.99
CA VAL A 58 5.31 -8.37 -5.40
C VAL A 58 3.86 -8.53 -5.85
N ALA A 59 3.18 -7.42 -6.18
CA ALA A 59 1.99 -7.49 -7.02
C ALA A 59 2.35 -8.19 -8.36
N MET A 60 3.51 -7.83 -8.93
CA MET A 60 4.09 -8.44 -10.14
C MET A 60 4.29 -9.96 -10.06
N LEU A 61 4.49 -10.51 -8.85
CA LEU A 61 4.78 -11.94 -8.61
C LEU A 61 3.57 -12.77 -8.15
N ARG A 62 2.46 -12.15 -7.75
CA ARG A 62 1.34 -12.86 -7.10
C ARG A 62 0.00 -12.74 -7.79
N SER A 63 -0.04 -12.03 -8.89
CA SER A 63 -1.28 -11.81 -9.62
C SER A 63 -0.97 -11.80 -11.11
N ASP A 64 -1.49 -12.79 -11.85
CA ASP A 64 -1.70 -12.67 -13.31
C ASP A 64 -2.65 -11.49 -13.66
N LEU A 65 -3.05 -10.70 -12.67
CA LEU A 65 -4.07 -9.64 -12.71
C LEU A 65 -3.54 -8.24 -12.31
N PHE A 66 -2.39 -8.09 -11.61
CA PHE A 66 -1.99 -6.80 -10.99
C PHE A 66 -0.47 -6.55 -10.90
N MET A 67 0.08 -5.64 -11.70
CA MET A 67 1.46 -5.13 -11.74
C MET A 67 1.49 -3.64 -11.27
N PRO A 68 2.66 -2.99 -11.07
CA PRO A 68 2.77 -1.58 -10.64
C PRO A 68 2.10 -0.58 -11.59
N GLN A 69 2.14 -0.88 -12.88
CA GLN A 69 1.40 -0.19 -13.94
C GLN A 69 -0.14 -0.31 -13.78
N ASP A 70 -0.61 -1.21 -12.92
CA ASP A 70 -2.03 -1.54 -12.73
C ASP A 70 -2.66 -0.73 -11.59
N TYR A 71 -1.94 0.21 -10.96
CA TYR A 71 -2.55 1.19 -10.06
C TYR A 71 -3.75 1.87 -10.74
N VAL A 72 -3.54 2.30 -12.00
CA VAL A 72 -4.59 2.95 -12.80
C VAL A 72 -5.75 2.00 -13.02
N ALA A 73 -5.48 0.74 -13.39
CA ALA A 73 -6.52 -0.27 -13.60
C ALA A 73 -7.30 -0.60 -12.31
N PHE A 74 -6.60 -0.78 -11.20
CA PHE A 74 -7.19 -1.04 -9.89
C PHE A 74 -8.06 0.12 -9.43
N ARG A 75 -7.53 1.35 -9.47
CA ARG A 75 -8.28 2.55 -9.12
C ARG A 75 -9.53 2.64 -9.98
N GLN A 76 -9.40 2.50 -11.31
CA GLN A 76 -10.55 2.55 -12.23
C GLN A 76 -11.60 1.48 -11.92
N GLN A 77 -11.21 0.25 -11.63
CA GLN A 77 -12.14 -0.82 -11.23
C GLN A 77 -12.87 -0.52 -9.92
N LEU A 78 -12.24 0.20 -8.99
CA LEU A 78 -12.87 0.56 -7.72
C LEU A 78 -13.75 1.81 -7.83
N THR A 79 -13.27 2.86 -8.49
CA THR A 79 -13.94 4.16 -8.51
C THR A 79 -14.94 4.29 -9.64
N ALA A 80 -14.73 3.59 -10.75
CA ALA A 80 -15.53 3.73 -11.96
C ALA A 80 -15.56 2.42 -12.79
N PRO A 81 -16.00 1.28 -12.23
CA PRO A 81 -15.91 -0.03 -12.88
C PRO A 81 -16.60 -0.13 -14.24
N GLN A 82 -17.65 0.67 -14.45
CA GLN A 82 -18.48 0.66 -15.66
C GLN A 82 -18.15 1.80 -16.63
N ALA A 83 -17.18 2.67 -16.31
CA ALA A 83 -16.78 3.73 -17.21
C ALA A 83 -16.22 3.13 -18.52
N PRO A 84 -16.54 3.71 -19.70
CA PRO A 84 -16.04 3.22 -20.98
C PRO A 84 -14.51 3.06 -21.01
N GLU A 85 -13.80 3.99 -20.36
CA GLU A 85 -12.36 3.99 -20.22
C GLU A 85 -11.87 2.80 -19.39
N THR A 86 -12.54 2.47 -18.28
CA THR A 86 -12.23 1.29 -17.47
C THR A 86 -12.42 0.01 -18.28
N VAL A 87 -13.52 -0.11 -19.01
CA VAL A 87 -13.79 -1.28 -19.85
C VAL A 87 -12.74 -1.42 -20.95
N ALA A 88 -12.34 -0.31 -21.59
CA ALA A 88 -11.30 -0.28 -22.61
C ALA A 88 -9.93 -0.67 -22.05
N LEU A 89 -9.55 -0.13 -20.89
CA LEU A 89 -8.30 -0.46 -20.19
C LEU A 89 -8.26 -1.96 -19.88
N MET A 90 -9.34 -2.51 -19.31
CA MET A 90 -9.40 -3.93 -18.98
C MET A 90 -9.36 -4.85 -20.20
N ARG A 91 -9.75 -4.37 -21.38
CA ARG A 91 -9.59 -5.11 -22.65
C ARG A 91 -8.11 -5.16 -23.05
N LEU A 92 -7.41 -4.03 -23.06
CA LEU A 92 -5.97 -3.95 -23.38
C LEU A 92 -5.15 -4.86 -22.45
N TYR A 93 -5.50 -4.89 -21.18
CA TYR A 93 -4.88 -5.78 -20.19
C TYR A 93 -5.05 -7.27 -20.51
N ARG A 94 -6.26 -7.68 -20.91
CA ARG A 94 -6.52 -9.08 -21.30
C ARG A 94 -5.76 -9.44 -22.57
N GLU A 95 -5.71 -8.54 -23.55
CA GLU A 95 -4.94 -8.73 -24.79
C GLU A 95 -3.46 -8.87 -24.48
N ARG A 96 -2.92 -8.00 -23.61
CA ARG A 96 -1.53 -8.08 -23.14
C ARG A 96 -1.21 -9.39 -22.44
N ALA A 97 -2.11 -9.90 -21.60
CA ALA A 97 -1.93 -11.17 -20.89
C ALA A 97 -1.88 -12.40 -21.82
N THR A 98 -2.41 -12.28 -23.04
CA THR A 98 -2.35 -13.35 -24.06
C THR A 98 -1.07 -13.34 -24.89
N LEU A 99 -0.23 -12.32 -24.74
CA LEU A 99 1.05 -12.22 -25.44
C LEU A 99 2.12 -13.04 -24.72
N ASP A 100 2.95 -13.75 -25.48
CA ASP A 100 4.15 -14.36 -24.93
C ASP A 100 5.08 -13.24 -24.43
N THR A 101 5.40 -13.28 -23.14
CA THR A 101 6.30 -12.33 -22.47
C THR A 101 7.68 -12.21 -23.13
N ARG A 102 8.09 -13.22 -23.91
CA ARG A 102 9.35 -13.28 -24.66
C ARG A 102 9.22 -12.86 -26.13
N ALA A 103 8.01 -12.64 -26.63
CA ALA A 103 7.78 -12.18 -27.99
C ALA A 103 8.13 -10.69 -28.10
N THR A 104 9.17 -10.40 -28.89
CA THR A 104 9.58 -9.05 -29.32
C THR A 104 8.94 -8.67 -30.66
N ASP A 105 7.83 -9.32 -31.03
CA ASP A 105 7.14 -9.00 -32.27
C ASP A 105 6.47 -7.62 -32.19
N GLU A 106 6.36 -6.97 -33.35
CA GLU A 106 5.88 -5.59 -33.48
C GLU A 106 4.49 -5.40 -32.82
N LYS A 107 3.65 -6.43 -32.87
CA LYS A 107 2.33 -6.46 -32.24
C LYS A 107 2.40 -6.45 -30.70
N SER A 108 3.32 -7.21 -30.08
CA SER A 108 3.52 -7.20 -28.63
C SER A 108 4.02 -5.85 -28.14
N MET A 109 4.92 -5.22 -28.90
CA MET A 109 5.41 -3.87 -28.60
C MET A 109 4.31 -2.81 -28.74
N ALA A 110 3.50 -2.86 -29.80
CA ALA A 110 2.39 -1.94 -30.01
C ALA A 110 1.35 -2.03 -28.88
N ILE A 111 0.92 -3.24 -28.49
CA ILE A 111 -0.04 -3.42 -27.40
C ILE A 111 0.52 -2.91 -26.06
N LYS A 112 1.82 -3.14 -25.78
CA LYS A 112 2.47 -2.60 -24.58
C LYS A 112 2.51 -1.07 -24.59
N GLN A 113 2.80 -0.46 -25.74
CA GLN A 113 2.85 0.99 -25.90
C GLN A 113 1.46 1.62 -25.78
N ASP A 114 0.45 1.05 -26.44
CA ASP A 114 -0.94 1.51 -26.38
C ASP A 114 -1.49 1.39 -24.95
N THR A 115 -1.20 0.28 -24.25
CA THR A 115 -1.59 0.11 -22.84
C THR A 115 -0.99 1.21 -21.98
N ARG A 116 0.32 1.49 -22.12
CA ARG A 116 1.01 2.54 -21.35
C ARG A 116 0.46 3.93 -21.66
N ALA A 117 0.27 4.26 -22.94
CA ALA A 117 -0.29 5.55 -23.33
C ALA A 117 -1.71 5.75 -22.78
N PHE A 118 -2.51 4.68 -22.76
CA PHE A 118 -3.86 4.73 -22.20
C PHE A 118 -3.84 4.84 -20.67
N GLU A 119 -2.95 4.13 -19.99
CA GLU A 119 -2.69 4.29 -18.55
C GLU A 119 -2.28 5.73 -18.21
N ASP A 120 -1.36 6.31 -18.97
CA ASP A 120 -0.89 7.68 -18.78
C ASP A 120 -2.05 8.69 -18.93
N SER A 121 -2.98 8.47 -19.86
CA SER A 121 -4.16 9.31 -20.01
C SER A 121 -5.11 9.27 -18.80
N LEU A 122 -5.15 8.11 -18.13
CA LEU A 122 -5.98 7.84 -16.95
C LEU A 122 -5.21 8.01 -15.64
N ARG A 123 -3.94 8.39 -15.67
CA ARG A 123 -3.04 8.32 -14.51
C ARG A 123 -3.54 9.13 -13.32
N MET A 124 -4.12 10.30 -13.57
CA MET A 124 -4.79 11.12 -12.57
C MET A 124 -6.30 11.16 -12.78
N ARG A 125 -7.06 11.19 -11.69
CA ARG A 125 -8.48 11.58 -11.73
C ARG A 125 -8.58 13.08 -12.03
N ASP A 126 -9.73 13.50 -12.56
CA ASP A 126 -9.96 14.91 -12.90
C ASP A 126 -9.84 15.84 -11.68
N THR A 127 -10.42 15.46 -10.53
CA THR A 127 -10.28 16.19 -9.26
C THR A 127 -8.81 16.36 -8.87
N SER A 128 -8.04 15.25 -8.91
CA SER A 128 -6.61 15.27 -8.58
C SER A 128 -5.82 16.14 -9.56
N ARG A 129 -6.11 16.05 -10.87
CA ARG A 129 -5.45 16.84 -11.92
C ARG A 129 -5.71 18.32 -11.73
N GLN A 130 -6.97 18.71 -11.50
CA GLN A 130 -7.35 20.10 -11.26
C GLN A 130 -6.69 20.64 -9.99
N ALA A 131 -6.75 19.90 -8.88
CA ALA A 131 -6.10 20.29 -7.63
C ALA A 131 -4.59 20.48 -7.81
N MET A 132 -3.91 19.55 -8.49
CA MET A 132 -2.48 19.65 -8.76
C MET A 132 -2.12 20.87 -9.62
N LEU A 133 -2.88 21.15 -10.69
CA LEU A 133 -2.67 22.34 -11.54
C LEU A 133 -2.86 23.64 -10.75
N LEU A 134 -3.85 23.70 -9.87
CA LEU A 134 -4.11 24.85 -9.02
C LEU A 134 -2.99 25.08 -8.01
N VAL A 135 -2.45 24.01 -7.39
CA VAL A 135 -1.27 24.11 -6.52
C VAL A 135 -0.05 24.58 -7.31
N LYS A 136 0.18 24.05 -8.53
CA LYS A 136 1.27 24.50 -9.43
C LYS A 136 1.16 25.98 -9.79
N ALA A 137 -0.06 26.50 -9.91
CA ALA A 137 -0.34 27.91 -10.14
C ALA A 137 -0.25 28.78 -8.86
N GLY A 138 0.08 28.19 -7.70
CA GLY A 138 0.16 28.89 -6.41
C GLY A 138 -1.18 29.12 -5.72
N ASN A 139 -2.27 28.53 -6.22
CA ASN A 139 -3.62 28.70 -5.69
C ASN A 139 -4.06 27.46 -4.88
N THR A 140 -3.48 27.29 -3.69
CA THR A 140 -3.77 26.14 -2.82
C THR A 140 -5.21 26.16 -2.31
N ASP A 141 -5.78 27.33 -2.03
CA ASP A 141 -7.17 27.43 -1.53
C ASP A 141 -8.19 26.95 -2.57
N ALA A 142 -7.99 27.29 -3.85
CA ALA A 142 -8.83 26.75 -4.92
C ALA A 142 -8.64 25.24 -5.08
N ALA A 143 -7.41 24.72 -4.94
CA ALA A 143 -7.17 23.28 -4.97
C ALA A 143 -7.92 22.55 -3.84
N VAL A 144 -7.94 23.13 -2.65
CA VAL A 144 -8.72 22.63 -1.51
C VAL A 144 -10.21 22.69 -1.80
N ALA A 145 -10.71 23.78 -2.38
CA ALA A 145 -12.12 23.90 -2.74
C ALA A 145 -12.57 22.86 -3.78
N VAL A 146 -11.70 22.49 -4.73
CA VAL A 146 -11.97 21.41 -5.70
C VAL A 146 -12.13 20.05 -5.00
N ILE A 147 -11.34 19.77 -3.96
CA ILE A 147 -11.39 18.50 -3.22
C ILE A 147 -12.56 18.51 -2.20
N GLU A 148 -12.70 19.58 -1.43
CA GLU A 148 -13.69 19.66 -0.34
C GLU A 148 -15.12 20.01 -0.83
N GLY A 149 -15.26 20.55 -2.05
CA GLY A 149 -16.53 21.04 -2.62
C GLY A 149 -17.62 19.98 -2.79
N GLU A 150 -17.31 18.71 -2.56
CA GLU A 150 -18.24 17.59 -2.69
C GLU A 150 -19.11 17.33 -1.44
N GLY A 151 -18.85 18.02 -0.32
CA GLY A 151 -19.84 18.31 0.74
C GLY A 151 -20.01 17.31 1.90
N ASN A 152 -19.72 16.02 1.75
CA ASN A 152 -19.79 15.04 2.86
C ASN A 152 -18.38 14.62 3.35
N PRO A 153 -18.09 14.65 4.67
CA PRO A 153 -16.78 14.26 5.21
C PRO A 153 -16.18 12.96 4.70
N GLU A 154 -16.96 11.88 4.57
CA GLU A 154 -16.45 10.60 4.05
C GLU A 154 -15.93 10.74 2.62
N LYS A 155 -16.67 11.47 1.78
CA LYS A 155 -16.32 11.71 0.39
C LYS A 155 -15.08 12.59 0.29
N ILE A 156 -14.98 13.61 1.14
CA ILE A 156 -13.81 14.50 1.18
C ILE A 156 -12.55 13.74 1.62
N VAL A 157 -12.65 12.89 2.65
CA VAL A 157 -11.55 11.99 3.06
C VAL A 157 -11.14 11.09 1.89
N TYR A 158 -12.11 10.51 1.19
CA TYR A 158 -11.85 9.66 0.03
C TYR A 158 -11.16 10.41 -1.11
N GLU A 159 -11.57 11.64 -1.41
CA GLU A 159 -10.94 12.49 -2.42
C GLU A 159 -9.51 12.86 -2.05
N TYR A 160 -9.26 13.24 -0.78
CA TYR A 160 -7.90 13.48 -0.32
C TYR A 160 -7.01 12.25 -0.45
N LEU A 161 -7.51 11.09 -0.03
CA LEU A 161 -6.78 9.83 -0.09
C LEU A 161 -6.31 9.55 -1.52
N TRP A 162 -7.23 9.63 -2.48
CA TRP A 162 -6.88 9.39 -3.87
C TRP A 162 -6.04 10.48 -4.50
N THR A 163 -6.26 11.76 -4.19
CA THR A 163 -5.42 12.83 -4.74
C THR A 163 -3.98 12.72 -4.26
N ILE A 164 -3.76 12.41 -2.98
CA ILE A 164 -2.42 12.13 -2.45
C ILE A 164 -1.79 10.93 -3.18
N THR A 165 -2.57 9.88 -3.38
CA THR A 165 -2.10 8.65 -4.04
C THR A 165 -1.77 8.91 -5.52
N ASP A 166 -2.65 9.59 -6.27
CA ASP A 166 -2.41 9.98 -7.67
C ASP A 166 -1.12 10.80 -7.83
N ILE A 167 -0.89 11.79 -6.95
CA ILE A 167 0.33 12.61 -6.98
C ILE A 167 1.58 11.76 -6.64
N ALA A 168 1.49 10.88 -5.64
CA ALA A 168 2.58 9.98 -5.30
C ALA A 168 2.95 9.05 -6.49
N TYR A 169 1.97 8.49 -7.18
CA TYR A 169 2.19 7.64 -8.37
C TYR A 169 2.71 8.40 -9.59
N MET A 170 2.54 9.72 -9.65
CA MET A 170 3.23 10.54 -10.65
C MET A 170 4.72 10.69 -10.35
N ASN A 171 5.11 10.73 -9.08
CA ASN A 171 6.51 10.81 -8.68
C ASN A 171 7.24 9.48 -8.86
N GLN A 172 6.54 8.40 -9.20
CA GLN A 172 7.14 7.08 -9.38
C GLN A 172 7.85 6.98 -10.73
N GLN A 173 9.17 6.77 -10.69
CA GLN A 173 9.98 6.41 -11.85
C GLN A 173 10.45 4.95 -11.69
N GLY A 174 9.87 4.04 -12.48
CA GLY A 174 10.10 2.61 -12.27
C GLY A 174 9.52 2.16 -10.92
N ASN A 175 10.40 1.74 -10.00
CA ASN A 175 10.04 1.25 -8.66
C ASN A 175 10.41 2.22 -7.53
N ASP A 176 10.79 3.46 -7.86
CA ASP A 176 11.33 4.42 -6.91
C ASP A 176 10.49 5.71 -6.90
N LEU A 177 10.18 6.23 -5.71
CA LEU A 177 9.61 7.56 -5.56
C LEU A 177 10.67 8.65 -5.65
N THR A 178 10.39 9.63 -6.49
CA THR A 178 11.17 10.86 -6.66
C THR A 178 10.51 12.05 -5.96
N ASN A 179 11.19 13.20 -5.93
CA ASN A 179 10.68 14.44 -5.35
C ASN A 179 10.10 15.44 -6.38
N GLU A 180 9.75 14.98 -7.59
CA GLU A 180 9.34 15.89 -8.69
C GLU A 180 8.13 16.76 -8.34
N ASN A 181 7.09 16.18 -7.74
CA ASN A 181 5.89 16.90 -7.29
C ASN A 181 5.81 16.99 -5.75
N GLU A 182 6.97 17.09 -5.06
CA GLU A 182 7.02 17.13 -3.58
C GLU A 182 6.22 18.33 -3.03
N LYS A 183 6.29 19.49 -3.68
CA LYS A 183 5.59 20.71 -3.24
C LYS A 183 4.07 20.52 -3.27
N GLU A 184 3.57 19.92 -4.35
CA GLU A 184 2.16 19.61 -4.56
C GLU A 184 1.68 18.59 -3.54
N LEU A 185 2.44 17.51 -3.36
CA LEU A 185 2.15 16.47 -2.38
C LEU A 185 2.09 17.06 -0.96
N ILE A 186 3.04 17.93 -0.59
CA ILE A 186 3.07 18.62 0.70
C ILE A 186 1.86 19.53 0.89
N ALA A 187 1.47 20.31 -0.13
CA ALA A 187 0.35 21.23 -0.04
C ALA A 187 -0.97 20.48 0.18
N ILE A 188 -1.25 19.47 -0.64
CA ILE A 188 -2.45 18.63 -0.51
C ILE A 188 -2.43 17.86 0.82
N SER A 189 -1.28 17.31 1.22
CA SER A 189 -1.15 16.61 2.51
C SER A 189 -1.46 17.53 3.69
N LYS A 190 -0.98 18.78 3.70
CA LYS A 190 -1.30 19.75 4.75
C LYS A 190 -2.79 20.03 4.84
N ALA A 191 -3.46 20.17 3.70
CA ALA A 191 -4.91 20.38 3.65
C ALA A 191 -5.67 19.16 4.19
N ALA A 192 -5.34 17.96 3.72
CA ALA A 192 -5.92 16.70 4.21
C ALA A 192 -5.73 16.54 5.73
N MET A 193 -4.54 16.83 6.25
CA MET A 193 -4.26 16.76 7.69
C MET A 193 -5.06 17.78 8.50
N ALA A 194 -5.30 18.97 7.94
CA ALA A 194 -6.11 20.01 8.58
C ALA A 194 -7.59 19.61 8.61
N PHE A 195 -8.10 19.06 7.50
CA PHE A 195 -9.45 18.50 7.39
C PHE A 195 -9.67 17.35 8.38
N ASN A 196 -8.77 16.35 8.36
CA ASN A 196 -8.81 15.22 9.27
C ASN A 196 -8.73 15.63 10.74
N LYS A 197 -7.96 16.67 11.08
CA LYS A 197 -7.93 17.20 12.44
C LYS A 197 -9.31 17.72 12.86
N ARG A 198 -10.02 18.45 11.99
CA ARG A 198 -11.38 18.94 12.27
C ARG A 198 -12.34 17.77 12.52
N ILE A 199 -12.26 16.71 11.72
CA ILE A 199 -13.03 15.47 11.92
C ILE A 199 -12.73 14.87 13.30
N LEU A 200 -11.46 14.66 13.62
CA LEU A 200 -11.07 14.06 14.90
C LEU A 200 -11.51 14.90 16.10
N ASP A 201 -11.37 16.24 16.02
CA ASP A 201 -11.81 17.16 17.07
C ASP A 201 -13.34 17.13 17.25
N GLN A 202 -14.11 16.84 16.19
CA GLN A 202 -15.57 16.68 16.25
C GLN A 202 -15.94 15.32 16.86
N MET A 203 -15.27 14.25 16.45
CA MET A 203 -15.50 12.90 16.97
C MET A 203 -15.15 12.77 18.45
N GLU A 204 -14.07 13.38 18.92
CA GLU A 204 -13.73 13.40 20.35
C GLU A 204 -14.82 14.03 21.24
N LYS A 205 -15.74 14.82 20.66
CA LYS A 205 -16.85 15.49 21.36
C LYS A 205 -18.18 14.77 21.23
N ALA A 206 -18.30 13.78 20.35
CA ALA A 206 -19.54 13.07 20.06
C ALA A 206 -19.52 11.67 20.70
N GLU A 207 -20.70 11.10 20.96
CA GLU A 207 -20.79 9.67 21.31
C GLU A 207 -20.52 8.83 20.05
N ASN A 208 -19.35 8.18 20.00
CA ASN A 208 -18.87 7.42 18.84
C ASN A 208 -19.86 6.33 18.37
N THR A 209 -20.25 6.40 17.10
CA THR A 209 -21.03 5.40 16.36
C THR A 209 -20.11 4.46 15.54
N VAL A 210 -20.67 3.40 14.95
CA VAL A 210 -19.93 2.48 14.04
C VAL A 210 -19.50 3.19 12.75
N LEU A 211 -20.28 4.15 12.25
CA LEU A 211 -19.91 4.96 11.08
C LEU A 211 -18.69 5.83 11.36
N ASP A 212 -18.53 6.28 12.61
CA ASP A 212 -17.35 7.04 13.04
C ASP A 212 -16.07 6.17 13.01
N GLU A 213 -16.16 4.87 13.30
CA GLU A 213 -15.00 3.97 13.22
C GLU A 213 -14.51 3.77 11.77
N GLY A 214 -15.42 3.59 10.82
CA GLY A 214 -15.06 3.47 9.41
C GLY A 214 -14.32 4.71 8.90
N LEU A 215 -14.79 5.90 9.29
CA LEU A 215 -14.14 7.17 8.97
C LEU A 215 -12.79 7.33 9.70
N LEU A 216 -12.67 6.91 10.96
CA LEU A 216 -11.39 6.89 11.68
C LEU A 216 -10.34 5.99 11.02
N VAL A 217 -10.75 4.81 10.51
CA VAL A 217 -9.85 3.93 9.73
C VAL A 217 -9.31 4.68 8.53
N ARG A 218 -10.17 5.34 7.74
CA ARG A 218 -9.76 6.12 6.55
C ARG A 218 -8.85 7.29 6.91
N VAL A 219 -9.15 8.01 7.99
CA VAL A 219 -8.27 9.08 8.48
C VAL A 219 -6.89 8.53 8.87
N GLY A 220 -6.86 7.36 9.53
CA GLY A 220 -5.63 6.65 9.85
C GLY A 220 -4.83 6.23 8.61
N GLU A 221 -5.50 5.78 7.55
CA GLU A 221 -4.90 5.46 6.25
C GLU A 221 -4.27 6.70 5.60
N ILE A 222 -4.99 7.82 5.52
CA ILE A 222 -4.44 9.07 4.95
C ILE A 222 -3.17 9.48 5.69
N TYR A 223 -3.19 9.49 7.03
CA TYR A 223 -1.99 9.84 7.79
C TYR A 223 -0.83 8.88 7.55
N HIS A 224 -1.12 7.59 7.36
CA HIS A 224 -0.11 6.61 7.00
C HIS A 224 0.47 6.89 5.61
N ASN A 225 -0.37 7.13 4.60
CA ASN A 225 0.07 7.42 3.24
C ASN A 225 0.92 8.69 3.18
N ILE A 226 0.49 9.76 3.86
CA ILE A 226 1.28 11.00 3.97
C ILE A 226 2.63 10.71 4.65
N ALA A 227 2.65 9.93 5.73
CA ALA A 227 3.91 9.61 6.41
C ALA A 227 4.84 8.74 5.54
N SER A 228 4.31 7.80 4.78
CA SER A 228 5.13 6.91 3.96
C SER A 228 5.66 7.62 2.71
N TYR A 229 4.83 8.37 1.99
CA TYR A 229 5.23 9.03 0.74
C TYR A 229 6.20 10.21 0.91
N MET A 230 6.31 10.75 2.12
CA MET A 230 7.27 11.82 2.41
C MET A 230 8.69 11.31 2.59
N ILE A 231 8.90 9.99 2.65
CA ILE A 231 10.23 9.38 2.68
C ILE A 231 10.57 8.97 1.24
N PRO A 232 11.39 9.75 0.51
CA PRO A 232 11.75 9.40 -0.86
C PRO A 232 12.68 8.19 -0.90
N ASP A 233 12.64 7.47 -2.01
CA ASP A 233 13.49 6.29 -2.24
C ASP A 233 14.81 6.68 -2.88
N ILE A 234 14.79 7.76 -3.68
CA ILE A 234 15.95 8.37 -4.31
C ILE A 234 16.03 9.84 -3.87
N GLY A 235 17.23 10.23 -3.45
CA GLY A 235 17.53 11.58 -3.03
C GLY A 235 17.14 11.85 -1.57
N ASP A 236 17.43 13.07 -1.14
CA ASP A 236 17.18 13.47 0.24
C ASP A 236 15.76 13.99 0.42
N MET A 237 15.14 13.59 1.54
CA MET A 237 13.88 14.18 2.00
C MET A 237 14.08 15.66 2.34
N SER A 238 13.21 16.54 1.83
CA SER A 238 13.28 17.94 2.25
C SER A 238 12.88 18.12 3.72
N LYS A 239 13.38 19.17 4.37
CA LYS A 239 12.96 19.51 5.75
C LYS A 239 11.45 19.71 5.89
N GLN A 240 10.78 20.12 4.81
CA GLN A 240 9.32 20.29 4.82
C GLN A 240 8.61 18.94 4.75
N ALA A 241 9.05 18.04 3.87
CA ALA A 241 8.55 16.67 3.80
C ALA A 241 8.75 15.95 5.14
N GLU A 242 9.93 16.08 5.76
CA GLU A 242 10.20 15.51 7.09
C GLU A 242 9.20 16.00 8.14
N LYS A 243 8.96 17.31 8.19
CA LYS A 243 8.04 17.92 9.17
C LYS A 243 6.60 17.45 8.98
N VAL A 244 6.14 17.38 7.73
CA VAL A 244 4.77 16.95 7.39
C VAL A 244 4.61 15.46 7.68
N GLY A 245 5.51 14.62 7.19
CA GLY A 245 5.50 13.18 7.39
C GLY A 245 5.60 12.78 8.86
N TYR A 246 6.48 13.43 9.64
CA TYR A 246 6.55 13.19 11.09
C TYR A 246 5.23 13.50 11.81
N ARG A 247 4.61 14.63 11.47
CA ARG A 247 3.31 15.01 12.05
C ARG A 247 2.24 14.01 11.64
N ALA A 248 2.23 13.54 10.39
CA ALA A 248 1.30 12.53 9.91
C ALA A 248 1.51 11.19 10.64
N ALA A 249 2.75 10.73 10.81
CA ALA A 249 3.06 9.49 11.54
C ALA A 249 2.53 9.52 12.98
N LYS A 250 2.72 10.64 13.69
CA LYS A 250 2.18 10.83 15.05
C LYS A 250 0.65 10.79 15.07
N MET A 251 0.01 11.49 14.15
CA MET A 251 -1.45 11.54 14.08
C MET A 251 -2.02 10.17 13.69
N GLY A 252 -1.39 9.46 12.75
CA GLY A 252 -1.79 8.12 12.34
C GLY A 252 -1.75 7.10 13.47
N LEU A 253 -0.73 7.16 14.34
CA LEU A 253 -0.69 6.32 15.56
C LEU A 253 -1.76 6.74 16.57
N LYS A 254 -1.97 8.04 16.78
CA LYS A 254 -3.03 8.54 17.68
C LYS A 254 -4.40 8.06 17.22
N THR A 255 -4.73 8.27 15.95
CA THR A 255 -6.04 7.90 15.36
C THR A 255 -6.28 6.39 15.48
N ARG A 256 -5.29 5.55 15.17
CA ARG A 256 -5.46 4.08 15.28
C ARG A 256 -5.78 3.62 16.71
N ARG A 257 -5.24 4.29 17.73
CA ARG A 257 -5.55 4.01 19.13
C ARG A 257 -6.94 4.46 19.58
N MET A 258 -7.62 5.30 18.78
CA MET A 258 -8.99 5.75 19.07
C MET A 258 -10.04 4.74 18.56
N ILE A 259 -9.66 3.84 17.65
CA ILE A 259 -10.54 2.83 17.06
C ILE A 259 -10.73 1.69 18.07
N LYS A 260 -11.97 1.25 18.30
CA LYS A 260 -12.27 0.18 19.26
C LYS A 260 -12.05 -1.21 18.66
N ALA A 261 -12.33 -1.37 17.36
CA ALA A 261 -11.99 -2.58 16.63
C ALA A 261 -10.49 -2.87 16.75
N ASP A 262 -10.12 -4.15 16.65
CA ASP A 262 -8.72 -4.54 16.71
C ASP A 262 -7.92 -3.86 15.59
N GLN A 263 -6.88 -3.13 15.99
CA GLN A 263 -5.94 -2.41 15.14
C GLN A 263 -4.49 -2.76 15.52
N SER A 264 -4.27 -3.93 16.14
CA SER A 264 -2.96 -4.29 16.70
C SER A 264 -1.86 -4.25 15.64
N LYS A 265 -2.14 -4.79 14.45
CA LYS A 265 -1.20 -4.77 13.31
C LYS A 265 -0.94 -3.35 12.80
N GLU A 266 -1.99 -2.55 12.69
CA GLU A 266 -1.92 -1.18 12.20
C GLU A 266 -1.19 -0.25 13.18
N ILE A 267 -1.38 -0.46 14.48
CA ILE A 267 -0.67 0.24 15.55
C ILE A 267 0.82 -0.11 15.53
N MET A 268 1.15 -1.38 15.37
CA MET A 268 2.53 -1.86 15.21
C MET A 268 3.23 -1.18 14.02
N ILE A 269 2.57 -1.13 12.85
CA ILE A 269 3.08 -0.45 11.65
C ILE A 269 3.23 1.05 11.91
N ALA A 270 2.26 1.70 12.54
CA ALA A 270 2.33 3.13 12.82
C ALA A 270 3.46 3.50 13.80
N LYS A 271 3.77 2.64 14.78
CA LYS A 271 4.95 2.80 15.64
C LYS A 271 6.24 2.69 14.85
N TRP A 272 6.32 1.73 13.94
CA TRP A 272 7.48 1.57 13.06
C TRP A 272 7.71 2.84 12.22
N THR A 273 6.69 3.34 11.53
CA THR A 273 6.79 4.58 10.73
C THR A 273 7.23 5.76 11.60
N LEU A 274 6.67 5.91 12.80
CA LEU A 274 7.06 6.97 13.72
C LEU A 274 8.51 6.82 14.21
N ALA A 275 8.96 5.60 14.49
CA ALA A 275 10.33 5.30 14.91
C ALA A 275 11.33 5.78 13.86
N ARG A 276 11.03 5.53 12.58
CA ARG A 276 11.86 5.97 11.45
C ARG A 276 12.01 7.49 11.43
N TYR A 277 10.92 8.24 11.62
CA TYR A 277 10.98 9.70 11.74
C TYR A 277 11.72 10.21 12.98
N GLU A 278 11.54 9.59 14.14
CA GLU A 278 12.30 9.96 15.35
C GLU A 278 13.81 9.73 15.12
N GLY A 279 14.19 8.66 14.43
CA GLY A 279 15.58 8.38 14.04
C GLY A 279 16.14 9.44 13.08
N MET A 280 15.37 9.84 12.07
CA MET A 280 15.75 10.91 11.14
C MET A 280 16.00 12.25 11.85
N ARG A 281 15.32 12.47 12.98
CA ARG A 281 15.44 13.65 13.84
C ARG A 281 16.54 13.55 14.90
N GLY A 282 17.36 12.50 14.85
CA GLY A 282 18.42 12.23 15.83
C GLY A 282 17.90 11.84 17.21
N LYS A 283 16.62 11.44 17.35
CA LYS A 283 16.04 10.94 18.60
C LYS A 283 16.21 9.43 18.70
N THR A 284 17.46 8.99 18.69
CA THR A 284 17.87 7.59 18.57
C THR A 284 17.25 6.69 19.63
N ASP A 285 17.30 7.07 20.92
CA ASP A 285 16.74 6.25 22.00
C ASP A 285 15.23 6.03 21.85
N ARG A 286 14.52 7.11 21.49
CA ARG A 286 13.07 7.06 21.26
C ARG A 286 12.71 6.22 20.03
N ALA A 287 13.49 6.35 18.96
CA ALA A 287 13.32 5.53 17.77
C ALA A 287 13.51 4.05 18.11
N ARG A 288 14.58 3.71 18.83
CA ARG A 288 14.88 2.34 19.24
C ARG A 288 13.80 1.75 20.15
N ASP A 289 13.27 2.53 21.10
CA ASP A 289 12.14 2.11 21.95
C ASP A 289 10.89 1.78 21.11
N LEU A 290 10.51 2.66 20.18
CA LEU A 290 9.36 2.43 19.30
C LEU A 290 9.54 1.20 18.40
N PHE A 291 10.73 1.01 17.83
CA PHE A 291 11.05 -0.21 17.07
C PHE A 291 10.94 -1.46 17.93
N THR A 292 11.51 -1.43 19.14
CA THR A 292 11.48 -2.57 20.08
C THR A 292 10.05 -2.93 20.48
N GLN A 293 9.20 -1.92 20.73
CA GLN A 293 7.78 -2.15 21.02
C GLN A 293 7.06 -2.77 19.83
N SER A 294 7.30 -2.25 18.62
CA SER A 294 6.71 -2.79 17.38
C SER A 294 7.13 -4.24 17.14
N ILE A 295 8.40 -4.59 17.35
CA ILE A 295 8.88 -5.98 17.26
C ILE A 295 8.18 -6.89 18.25
N LYS A 296 8.06 -6.50 19.53
CA LYS A 296 7.37 -7.31 20.55
C LYS A 296 5.90 -7.54 20.22
N GLU A 297 5.23 -6.53 19.68
CA GLU A 297 3.84 -6.66 19.21
C GLU A 297 3.75 -7.62 18.02
N ALA A 298 4.67 -7.51 17.06
CA ALA A 298 4.77 -8.43 15.92
C ALA A 298 4.98 -9.89 16.38
N GLU A 299 5.91 -10.12 17.31
CA GLU A 299 6.18 -11.45 17.90
C GLU A 299 4.92 -12.01 18.58
N ALA A 300 4.21 -11.20 19.37
CA ALA A 300 2.99 -11.62 20.05
C ALA A 300 1.85 -12.01 19.08
N MET A 301 1.82 -11.41 17.88
CA MET A 301 0.87 -11.74 16.83
C MET A 301 1.33 -12.88 15.91
N GLY A 302 2.57 -13.36 16.04
CA GLY A 302 3.19 -14.29 15.07
C GLY A 302 3.48 -13.63 13.72
N ASP A 303 3.56 -12.31 13.65
CA ASP A 303 3.82 -11.53 12.43
C ASP A 303 5.32 -11.45 12.14
N MET A 304 5.89 -12.56 11.64
CA MET A 304 7.32 -12.64 11.33
C MET A 304 7.81 -11.61 10.30
N PRO A 305 7.05 -11.24 9.25
CA PRO A 305 7.42 -10.12 8.39
C PRO A 305 7.50 -8.80 9.16
N GLY A 306 6.57 -8.56 10.10
CA GLY A 306 6.63 -7.39 10.99
C GLY A 306 7.89 -7.36 11.86
N VAL A 307 8.28 -8.50 12.43
CA VAL A 307 9.53 -8.65 13.19
C VAL A 307 10.74 -8.27 12.33
N ALA A 308 10.80 -8.80 11.11
CA ALA A 308 11.89 -8.59 10.17
C ALA A 308 12.07 -7.09 9.84
N TRP A 309 10.97 -6.42 9.53
CA TRP A 309 10.95 -4.97 9.24
C TRP A 309 11.35 -4.12 10.45
N GLY A 310 10.92 -4.49 11.65
CA GLY A 310 11.35 -3.82 12.86
C GLY A 310 12.86 -3.93 13.08
N ARG A 311 13.44 -5.12 12.89
CA ARG A 311 14.90 -5.35 13.00
C ARG A 311 15.66 -4.58 11.93
N PHE A 312 15.17 -4.58 10.70
CA PHE A 312 15.77 -3.83 9.60
C PHE A 312 15.84 -2.33 9.92
N GLY A 313 14.78 -1.77 10.49
CA GLY A 313 14.79 -0.36 10.91
C GLY A 313 15.71 -0.05 12.09
N ILE A 314 15.96 -1.01 13.01
CA ILE A 314 17.01 -0.87 14.03
C ILE A 314 18.40 -0.85 13.38
N ALA A 315 18.66 -1.73 12.39
CA ALA A 315 19.92 -1.72 11.66
C ALA A 315 20.13 -0.41 10.89
N GLU A 316 19.09 0.13 10.25
CA GLU A 316 19.09 1.45 9.58
C GLU A 316 19.44 2.57 10.59
N LEU A 317 18.80 2.55 11.77
CA LEU A 317 19.05 3.51 12.85
C LEU A 317 20.51 3.44 13.35
N ASP A 318 21.03 2.23 13.56
CA ASP A 318 22.38 2.01 14.07
C ASP A 318 23.46 2.42 13.07
N ALA A 319 23.23 2.19 11.78
CA ALA A 319 24.09 2.71 10.72
C ALA A 319 24.13 4.25 10.73
N ARG A 320 22.96 4.88 10.72
CA ARG A 320 22.82 6.34 10.74
C ARG A 320 23.47 6.96 11.97
N SER A 321 23.29 6.37 13.15
CA SER A 321 23.88 6.87 14.40
C SER A 321 25.42 6.91 14.39
N ARG A 322 26.04 6.05 13.56
CA ARG A 322 27.49 5.98 13.34
C ARG A 322 27.97 6.86 12.18
N GLY A 323 27.08 7.66 11.59
CA GLY A 323 27.39 8.51 10.43
C GLY A 323 27.61 7.72 9.13
N GLY A 324 27.12 6.49 9.05
CA GLY A 324 27.31 5.61 7.90
C GLY A 324 26.01 5.12 7.29
N GLU A 325 26.14 4.49 6.13
CA GLU A 325 25.06 3.77 5.46
C GLU A 325 24.94 2.34 6.01
N MET A 326 23.73 1.79 5.92
CA MET A 326 23.49 0.40 6.31
C MET A 326 24.15 -0.54 5.31
N LYS A 327 24.82 -1.58 5.81
CA LYS A 327 25.55 -2.55 4.98
C LYS A 327 24.87 -3.91 5.02
N ALA A 328 25.00 -4.69 3.96
CA ALA A 328 24.40 -6.02 3.86
C ALA A 328 24.72 -6.95 5.04
N ASN A 329 25.94 -6.88 5.58
CA ASN A 329 26.34 -7.70 6.73
C ASN A 329 25.61 -7.33 8.04
N MET A 330 25.06 -6.12 8.15
CA MET A 330 24.28 -5.69 9.31
C MET A 330 22.86 -6.29 9.35
N VAL A 331 22.43 -6.90 8.26
CA VAL A 331 21.08 -7.47 8.08
C VAL A 331 21.15 -8.92 7.57
N ALA A 332 22.31 -9.57 7.70
CA ALA A 332 22.51 -10.94 7.23
C ALA A 332 21.62 -11.93 7.99
N ASP A 333 21.39 -11.70 9.28
CA ASP A 333 20.47 -12.48 10.11
C ASP A 333 19.01 -12.32 9.68
N ILE A 334 18.63 -11.13 9.21
CA ILE A 334 17.28 -10.85 8.68
C ILE A 334 17.06 -11.58 7.36
N ARG A 335 18.08 -11.64 6.50
CA ARG A 335 18.01 -12.33 5.19
C ARG A 335 17.69 -13.82 5.32
N GLU A 336 18.26 -14.46 6.33
CA GLU A 336 18.09 -15.89 6.61
C GLU A 336 16.88 -16.20 7.51
N MET A 337 16.14 -15.18 7.93
CA MET A 337 15.01 -15.35 8.84
C MET A 337 13.84 -16.03 8.14
N ASP A 338 13.27 -17.08 8.76
CA ASP A 338 12.00 -17.64 8.32
C ASP A 338 10.87 -16.65 8.61
N MET A 339 10.46 -15.92 7.57
CA MET A 339 9.38 -14.94 7.63
C MET A 339 7.99 -15.59 7.43
N GLY A 340 7.92 -16.93 7.39
CA GLY A 340 6.67 -17.67 7.23
C GLY A 340 6.13 -17.59 5.80
N ASP A 341 4.89 -17.13 5.65
CA ASP A 341 4.22 -17.10 4.36
C ASP A 341 5.02 -16.28 3.34
N SER A 342 5.64 -16.97 2.38
CA SER A 342 6.29 -16.36 1.22
C SER A 342 5.30 -15.59 0.35
N ASN A 343 3.99 -15.67 0.65
CA ASN A 343 2.91 -14.89 0.08
C ASN A 343 2.51 -13.62 0.87
N ASP A 344 3.28 -13.21 1.89
CA ASP A 344 3.13 -11.87 2.50
C ASP A 344 3.96 -10.82 1.71
N PRO A 345 3.37 -9.72 1.22
CA PRO A 345 4.09 -8.75 0.40
C PRO A 345 5.28 -8.11 1.13
N ARG A 346 5.21 -8.03 2.47
CA ARG A 346 6.26 -7.44 3.31
C ARG A 346 7.54 -8.26 3.31
N THR A 347 7.44 -9.58 3.17
CA THR A 347 8.59 -10.50 3.11
C THR A 347 9.46 -10.21 1.90
N GLU A 348 8.85 -10.22 0.73
CA GLU A 348 9.54 -9.90 -0.53
C GLU A 348 9.92 -8.42 -0.58
N LEU A 349 9.11 -7.54 0.03
CA LEU A 349 9.47 -6.14 0.13
C LEU A 349 10.84 -5.96 0.80
N LEU A 350 11.02 -6.67 1.91
CA LEU A 350 12.22 -6.60 2.72
C LEU A 350 13.43 -7.21 2.00
N LYS A 351 13.25 -8.34 1.31
CA LYS A 351 14.33 -8.95 0.50
C LYS A 351 14.87 -7.96 -0.53
N LEU A 352 13.99 -7.29 -1.27
CA LEU A 352 14.38 -6.26 -2.23
C LEU A 352 15.07 -5.07 -1.56
N ALA A 353 14.64 -4.67 -0.37
CA ALA A 353 15.31 -3.61 0.39
C ALA A 353 16.73 -4.02 0.82
N ILE A 354 16.92 -5.28 1.24
CA ILE A 354 18.21 -5.86 1.64
C ILE A 354 19.14 -6.03 0.43
N ASP A 355 18.63 -6.56 -0.69
CA ASP A 355 19.42 -6.81 -1.90
C ASP A 355 19.97 -5.53 -2.54
N ARG A 356 19.37 -4.38 -2.24
CA ARG A 356 19.84 -3.06 -2.70
C ARG A 356 20.89 -2.41 -1.78
N LEU A 357 21.33 -3.07 -0.70
CA LEU A 357 22.41 -2.60 0.20
C LEU A 357 23.83 -3.00 -0.30
N GLN A 358 23.99 -3.22 -1.61
CA GLN A 358 25.23 -3.70 -2.23
C GLN A 358 26.38 -2.69 -2.12
#